data_AF-A0A0S8L1H1-F1
#
_entry.id   AF-A0A0S8L1H1-F1
#
_cell.length_a   1.000
_cell.length_b   1.000
_cell.length_c   1.000
_cell.angle_alpha   90.00
_cell.angle_beta   90.00
_cell.angle_gamma   90.00
#
_symmetry.space_group_name_H-M   'P 1'
#
loop_
_entity.id
_entity.type
_entity.pdbx_description
1 polymer ?
#
loop_
_entity_poly.entity_id
_entity_poly.type
_entity_poly.pdbx_seq_one_letter_code
_entity_poly.pdbx_strand_id
1 'polypeptide(L)'
;MPKAARRHRDAVKRSADNRPSASARGYNRRWHKARAEWLRTHPLCAACLKANHITPATTVDHIKPHKGNQILFWDRSNWQSLCTMHHNQKSATEGG
;
A
#
# COMPACT_ATOMS: atom_id res chain seq x y z
N MET A 1 37.35 -27.03 -24.07
CA MET A 1 36.53 -25.89 -23.57
C MET A 1 35.90 -25.17 -24.76
N PRO A 2 34.57 -25.22 -24.91
CA PRO A 2 33.87 -23.95 -25.16
C PRO A 2 32.49 -23.80 -24.49
N LYS A 3 32.31 -22.59 -23.94
CA LYS A 3 31.14 -21.69 -23.88
C LYS A 3 29.83 -22.18 -23.23
N ALA A 4 29.63 -21.66 -22.02
CA ALA A 4 28.42 -21.72 -21.21
C ALA A 4 27.18 -21.18 -21.95
N ALA A 5 26.10 -21.97 -21.94
CA ALA A 5 24.79 -21.59 -22.42
C ALA A 5 24.12 -20.60 -21.44
N ARG A 6 23.81 -19.41 -21.95
CA ARG A 6 23.08 -18.35 -21.24
C ARG A 6 21.63 -18.79 -21.04
N ARG A 7 21.26 -19.17 -19.80
CA ARG A 7 19.87 -19.49 -19.44
C ARG A 7 19.04 -18.20 -19.47
N HIS A 8 18.31 -18.00 -20.55
CA HIS A 8 17.24 -17.01 -20.60
C HIS A 8 16.16 -17.43 -19.60
N ARG A 9 15.90 -16.58 -18.60
CA ARG A 9 14.86 -16.80 -17.60
C ARG A 9 13.56 -16.33 -18.23
N ASP A 10 12.77 -17.27 -18.76
CA ASP A 10 11.46 -16.98 -19.35
C ASP A 10 10.53 -16.42 -18.27
N ALA A 11 10.32 -15.10 -18.32
CA ALA A 11 9.33 -14.42 -17.51
C ALA A 11 7.96 -14.74 -18.11
N VAL A 12 7.23 -15.66 -17.48
CA VAL A 12 5.83 -15.96 -17.76
C VAL A 12 5.03 -14.66 -17.61
N LYS A 13 4.65 -14.07 -18.76
CA LYS A 13 3.73 -12.93 -18.82
C LYS A 13 2.36 -13.41 -18.34
N ARG A 14 2.03 -13.12 -17.07
CA ARG A 14 0.66 -13.27 -16.56
C ARG A 14 -0.24 -12.32 -17.36
N SER A 15 -1.30 -12.88 -17.92
CA SER A 15 -2.29 -12.21 -18.77
C SER A 15 -2.73 -10.88 -18.17
N ALA A 16 -2.84 -9.86 -19.01
CA ALA A 16 -3.25 -8.51 -18.65
C ALA A 16 -4.70 -8.52 -18.11
N ASP A 17 -4.80 -8.70 -16.80
CA ASP A 17 -5.96 -8.31 -16.01
C ASP A 17 -6.29 -6.85 -16.39
N ASN A 18 -7.56 -6.51 -16.62
CA ASN A 18 -8.03 -5.17 -17.06
C ASN A 18 -7.81 -4.08 -15.99
N ARG A 19 -6.89 -4.33 -15.06
CA ARG A 19 -6.59 -3.53 -13.89
C ARG A 19 -5.82 -2.28 -14.31
N PRO A 20 -6.35 -1.08 -14.02
CA PRO A 20 -5.63 0.17 -14.27
C PRO A 20 -4.27 0.18 -13.58
N SER A 21 -3.31 0.88 -14.20
CA SER A 21 -1.97 1.06 -13.63
C SER A 21 -2.04 1.62 -12.20
N ALA A 22 -1.02 1.36 -11.37
CA ALA A 22 -0.99 1.88 -10.00
C ALA A 22 -1.18 3.40 -9.94
N SER A 23 -0.55 4.13 -10.88
CA SER A 23 -0.71 5.57 -11.02
C SER A 23 -2.15 5.97 -11.38
N ALA A 24 -2.79 5.25 -12.31
CA ALA A 24 -4.19 5.48 -12.67
C ALA A 24 -5.15 5.18 -11.50
N ARG A 25 -4.79 4.28 -10.59
CA ARG A 25 -5.53 3.99 -9.36
C ARG A 25 -5.30 5.01 -8.24
N GLY A 26 -4.47 6.04 -8.45
CA GLY A 26 -4.19 7.10 -7.48
C GLY A 26 -2.84 6.99 -6.77
N TYR A 27 -2.11 5.87 -6.91
CA TYR A 27 -0.79 5.65 -6.30
C TYR A 27 0.32 6.33 -7.10
N ASN A 28 0.24 7.65 -7.25
CA ASN A 28 1.17 8.46 -8.03
C ASN A 28 2.00 9.41 -7.14
N ARG A 29 2.80 10.30 -7.73
CA ARG A 29 3.64 11.26 -6.98
C ARG A 29 2.85 12.15 -6.00
N ARG A 30 1.61 12.50 -6.34
CA ARG A 30 0.72 13.27 -5.45
C ARG A 30 0.39 12.47 -4.20
N TRP A 31 0.13 11.17 -4.34
CA TRP A 31 -0.11 10.27 -3.22
C TRP A 31 1.12 10.16 -2.32
N HIS A 32 2.31 9.97 -2.89
CA HIS A 32 3.55 9.90 -2.11
C HIS A 32 3.78 11.16 -1.27
N LYS A 33 3.54 12.36 -1.84
CA LYS A 33 3.64 13.62 -1.09
C LYS A 33 2.61 13.70 0.04
N ALA A 34 1.35 13.39 -0.25
CA ALA A 34 0.27 13.47 0.73
C ALA A 34 0.45 12.44 1.87
N ARG A 35 0.90 11.23 1.54
CA ARG A 35 1.27 10.18 2.50
C ARG A 35 2.39 10.64 3.43
N ALA A 36 3.44 11.26 2.89
CA ALA A 36 4.55 11.76 3.70
C ALA A 36 4.09 12.89 4.64
N GLU A 37 3.23 13.79 4.18
CA GLU A 37 2.61 14.82 5.03
C GLU A 37 1.76 14.22 6.14
N TRP A 38 0.90 13.25 5.80
CA TRP A 38 0.06 12.56 6.77
C TRP A 38 0.87 11.86 7.86
N LEU A 39 1.93 11.14 7.51
CA LEU A 39 2.77 10.44 8.49
C LEU A 39 3.55 11.40 9.41
N ARG A 40 3.82 12.64 8.99
CA ARG A 40 4.43 13.65 9.86
C ARG A 40 3.47 14.11 10.96
N THR A 41 2.18 14.20 10.67
CA THR A 41 1.15 14.61 11.63
C THR A 41 0.53 13.44 12.39
N HIS A 42 0.62 12.23 11.84
CA HIS A 42 0.15 10.98 12.44
C HIS A 42 1.29 9.96 12.52
N PRO A 43 2.32 10.20 13.37
CA PRO A 43 3.54 9.40 13.40
C PRO A 43 3.35 8.03 14.04
N LEU A 44 2.21 7.77 14.69
CA LEU A 44 1.95 6.54 15.44
C LEU A 44 0.95 5.64 14.71
N CYS A 45 1.11 4.34 14.90
CA CYS A 45 0.16 3.35 14.41
C CYS A 45 -1.17 3.46 15.19
N ALA A 46 -2.26 3.72 14.47
CA ALA A 46 -3.60 3.86 15.04
C ALA A 46 -4.07 2.60 15.78
N ALA A 47 -3.76 1.40 15.26
CA ALA A 47 -4.09 0.14 15.91
C ALA A 47 -3.29 -0.10 17.20
N CYS A 48 -1.97 0.18 17.19
CA CYS A 48 -1.14 0.12 18.40
C CYS A 48 -1.63 1.11 19.45
N LEU A 49 -1.95 2.34 19.04
CA LEU A 49 -2.39 3.39 19.96
C LEU A 49 -3.70 3.01 20.67
N LYS A 50 -4.65 2.38 19.95
CA LYS A 50 -5.88 1.83 20.54
C LYS A 50 -5.62 0.73 21.58
N ALA A 51 -4.54 -0.03 21.40
CA ALA A 51 -4.08 -1.03 22.35
C ALA A 51 -3.10 -0.47 23.40
N ASN A 52 -3.00 0.85 23.54
CA ASN A 52 -2.11 1.54 24.47
C ASN A 52 -0.61 1.26 24.25
N HIS A 53 -0.22 0.95 23.01
CA HIS A 53 1.16 0.78 22.57
C HIS A 53 1.61 1.93 21.67
N ILE A 54 2.84 2.41 21.87
CA ILE A 54 3.45 3.46 21.06
C ILE A 54 4.37 2.80 20.03
N THR A 55 3.90 2.73 18.79
CA THR A 55 4.66 2.19 17.66
C THR A 55 4.64 3.16 16.50
N PRO A 56 5.79 3.47 15.89
CA PRO A 56 5.84 4.31 14.69
C PRO A 56 5.00 3.74 13.55
N ALA A 57 4.22 4.59 12.89
CA ALA A 57 3.58 4.25 11.64
C ALA A 57 4.59 4.32 10.49
N THR A 58 4.63 3.29 9.68
CA THR A 58 5.49 3.21 8.50
C THR A 58 4.71 3.42 7.22
N THR A 59 3.39 3.25 7.26
CA THR A 59 2.51 3.35 6.09
C THR A 59 1.16 3.98 6.39
N VAL A 60 0.52 4.45 5.32
CA VAL A 60 -0.84 4.98 5.33
C VAL A 60 -1.69 4.02 4.55
N ASP A 61 -2.80 3.64 5.15
CA ASP A 61 -3.77 2.68 4.62
C ASP A 61 -5.16 3.32 4.58
N HIS A 62 -6.02 2.80 3.70
CA HIS A 62 -7.41 3.22 3.61
C HIS A 62 -8.28 2.37 4.53
N ILE A 63 -8.97 2.99 5.49
CA ILE A 63 -9.87 2.31 6.45
C ILE A 63 -10.94 1.53 5.70
N LYS A 64 -11.61 2.17 4.74
CA LYS A 64 -12.52 1.55 3.78
C LYS A 64 -11.80 1.37 2.44
N PRO A 65 -11.75 0.16 1.88
CA PRO A 65 -11.19 -0.07 0.56
C PRO A 65 -11.87 0.80 -0.49
N HIS A 66 -11.08 1.62 -1.20
CA HIS A 66 -11.62 2.59 -2.14
C HIS A 66 -12.23 1.96 -3.39
N LYS A 67 -11.85 0.73 -3.77
CA LYS A 67 -12.36 -0.03 -4.94
C LYS A 67 -12.44 0.77 -6.25
N GLY A 68 -11.53 1.74 -6.44
CA GLY A 68 -11.50 2.64 -7.61
C GLY A 68 -12.21 3.98 -7.43
N ASN A 69 -12.96 4.19 -6.34
CA ASN A 69 -13.55 5.47 -6.00
C ASN A 69 -12.45 6.48 -5.59
N GLN A 70 -12.22 7.48 -6.45
CA GLN A 70 -11.19 8.49 -6.23
C GLN A 70 -11.54 9.47 -5.10
N ILE A 71 -12.82 9.75 -4.86
CA ILE A 71 -13.26 10.61 -3.76
C ILE A 71 -12.89 9.95 -2.43
N LEU A 72 -13.24 8.66 -2.28
CA LEU A 72 -12.92 7.88 -1.09
C LEU A 72 -11.41 7.61 -0.93
N PHE A 73 -10.67 7.57 -2.05
CA PHE A 73 -9.21 7.45 -2.03
C PHE A 73 -8.54 8.70 -1.45
N TRP A 74 -9.03 9.90 -1.81
CA TRP A 74 -8.47 11.18 -1.38
C TRP A 74 -9.08 11.73 -0.08
N ASP A 75 -10.12 11.09 0.43
CA ASP A 75 -10.70 11.39 1.73
C ASP A 75 -9.71 11.06 2.85
N ARG A 76 -9.15 12.11 3.46
CA ARG A 76 -8.20 11.99 4.58
C ARG A 76 -8.84 11.35 5.82
N SER A 77 -10.16 11.47 6.01
CA SER A 77 -10.85 10.79 7.11
C SER A 77 -10.89 9.27 6.93
N ASN A 78 -10.71 8.81 5.68
CA ASN A 78 -10.58 7.41 5.34
C ASN A 78 -9.11 6.92 5.43
N TRP A 79 -8.15 7.76 5.83
CA TRP A 79 -6.75 7.36 5.98
C TRP A 79 -6.44 6.97 7.42
N GLN A 80 -5.61 5.95 7.60
CA GLN A 80 -5.06 5.55 8.89
C GLN A 80 -3.56 5.28 8.79
N SER A 81 -2.83 5.70 9.81
CA SER A 81 -1.40 5.43 9.96
C SER A 81 -1.22 4.05 10.63
N LEU A 82 -0.50 3.14 9.97
CA LEU A 82 -0.27 1.78 10.47
C LEU A 82 1.22 1.43 10.48
N CYS A 83 1.62 0.58 11.43
CA CYS A 83 2.89 -0.12 11.36
C CYS A 83 2.81 -1.26 10.35
N THR A 84 3.97 -1.76 9.92
CA THR A 84 4.06 -2.84 8.91
C THR A 84 3.26 -4.08 9.32
N MET A 85 3.28 -4.46 10.60
CA MET A 85 2.54 -5.61 11.11
C MET A 85 1.03 -5.47 10.92
N HIS A 86 0.44 -4.39 11.44
CA HIS A 86 -1.01 -4.15 11.34
C HIS A 86 -1.49 -3.91 9.90
N HIS A 87 -0.66 -3.28 9.07
CA HIS A 87 -0.94 -3.13 7.65
C HIS A 87 -1.06 -4.50 6.95
N ASN A 88 -0.11 -5.40 7.22
CA ASN A 88 -0.10 -6.73 6.62
C ASN A 88 -1.27 -7.59 7.14
N GLN A 89 -1.59 -7.50 8.43
CA GLN A 89 -2.76 -8.17 9.02
C GLN A 89 -4.05 -7.72 8.34
N LYS A 90 -4.29 -6.42 8.20
CA LYS A 90 -5.47 -5.90 7.50
C LYS A 90 -5.53 -6.37 6.05
N SER A 91 -4.41 -6.31 5.33
CA SER A 91 -4.32 -6.77 3.95
C SER A 91 -4.69 -8.25 3.81
N ALA A 92 -4.35 -9.08 4.81
CA ALA A 92 -4.71 -10.49 4.84
C ALA A 92 -6.20 -10.71 5.15
N THR A 93 -6.80 -9.89 6.02
CA THR A 93 -8.23 -9.98 6.35
C THR A 93 -9.13 -9.47 5.23
N GLU A 94 -8.69 -8.46 4.47
CA GLU A 94 -9.45 -7.91 3.34
C GLU A 94 -9.31 -8.72 2.03
N GLY A 95 -8.39 -9.70 2.01
CA GLY A 95 -8.07 -10.54 0.86
C GLY A 95 -8.70 -11.94 0.87
N GLY A 96 -9.76 -12.16 1.65
CA GLY A 96 -10.56 -13.40 1.67
C GLY A 96 -11.83 -13.27 0.84
#